data_AF-G5LM64-F1
#
_entry.id   AF-G5LM64-F1
#
_cell.length_a   1.000
_cell.length_b   1.000
_cell.length_c   1.000
_cell.angle_alpha   90.00
_cell.angle_beta   90.00
_cell.angle_gamma   90.00
#
_symmetry.space_group_name_H-M   'P 1'
#
loop_
_entity.id
_entity.type
_entity.pdbx_description
1 polymer ?
#
loop_
_entity_poly.entity_id
_entity_poly.type
_entity_poly.pdbx_seq_one_letter_code
_entity_poly.pdbx_strand_id
1 'polypeptide(L)'
;RFSVSRREAFGLPGICLSLADKPNELAALKHYWQLIERESTEQLAGCEHTLVLLAQAVFTLLLRNAKLDDHAATGMRGELKLFQRFTLLIDNHFHQHWTVPDYACELHITESRLTDICRRFANRPPKRLIFDRQLREAKRLLLFSDNAVNEIAWQLGFKDPAYFARFFNRLAGCSPSQFRQREVPSFLN
;
A
#
# COMPACT_ATOMS: atom_id res chain seq x y z
N ARG A 1 20.63 -6.59 -11.66
CA ARG A 1 20.30 -5.42 -10.80
C ARG A 1 19.06 -4.77 -11.40
N PHE A 2 17.87 -5.34 -11.16
CA PHE A 2 16.62 -4.85 -11.75
C PHE A 2 15.79 -4.16 -10.67
N SER A 3 15.62 -2.86 -10.85
CA SER A 3 14.76 -1.98 -10.09
C SER A 3 13.30 -2.37 -10.32
N VAL A 4 12.65 -2.88 -9.28
CA VAL A 4 11.20 -3.05 -9.26
C VAL A 4 10.56 -1.66 -9.17
N SER A 5 10.29 -1.08 -10.35
CA SER A 5 9.35 0.03 -10.48
C SER A 5 7.95 -0.53 -10.23
N ARG A 6 7.55 -0.59 -8.96
CA ARG A 6 6.21 -1.02 -8.55
C ARG A 6 5.24 0.13 -8.85
N ARG A 7 4.76 0.13 -10.10
CA ARG A 7 3.67 0.99 -10.58
C ARG A 7 2.49 0.92 -9.60
N GLU A 8 1.95 2.08 -9.28
CA GLU A 8 0.58 2.28 -8.84
C GLU A 8 -0.35 1.68 -9.89
N ALA A 9 -0.68 0.40 -9.74
CA ALA A 9 -1.59 -0.29 -10.63
C ALA A 9 -3.01 -0.08 -10.11
N PHE A 10 -3.62 1.01 -10.59
CA PHE A 10 -5.05 1.30 -10.59
C PHE A 10 -5.68 1.70 -9.24
N GLY A 11 -6.28 2.90 -9.20
CA GLY A 11 -7.22 3.35 -8.17
C GLY A 11 -8.55 2.58 -8.14
N LEU A 12 -8.51 1.29 -8.47
CA LEU A 12 -9.61 0.35 -8.29
C LEU A 12 -9.50 -0.24 -6.88
N PRO A 13 -10.61 -0.45 -6.15
CA PRO A 13 -10.57 -1.10 -4.85
C PRO A 13 -9.97 -2.50 -5.01
N GLY A 14 -8.74 -2.68 -4.54
CA GLY A 14 -8.05 -3.97 -4.59
C GLY A 14 -8.89 -5.04 -3.88
N ILE A 15 -9.18 -6.14 -4.57
CA ILE A 15 -9.81 -7.30 -3.97
C ILE A 15 -8.72 -8.05 -3.20
N CYS A 16 -8.77 -7.98 -1.87
CA CYS A 16 -7.87 -8.79 -1.02
C CYS A 16 -8.47 -10.18 -0.88
N LEU A 17 -7.89 -11.15 -1.57
CA LEU A 17 -8.29 -12.55 -1.51
C LEU A 17 -7.32 -13.28 -0.55
N SER A 18 -7.80 -13.66 0.63
CA SER A 18 -6.98 -14.44 1.57
C SER A 18 -6.83 -15.88 1.06
N LEU A 19 -5.60 -16.26 0.74
CA LEU A 19 -5.22 -17.64 0.40
C LEU A 19 -4.41 -18.32 1.52
N ALA A 20 -4.35 -17.72 2.71
CA ALA A 20 -3.55 -18.24 3.83
C ALA A 20 -3.95 -19.68 4.20
N ASP A 21 -5.24 -19.97 4.16
CA ASP A 21 -5.80 -21.29 4.49
C ASP A 21 -5.93 -22.21 3.26
N LYS A 22 -5.37 -21.82 2.11
CA LYS A 22 -5.48 -22.53 0.82
C LYS A 22 -4.10 -22.69 0.16
N PRO A 23 -3.20 -23.52 0.71
CA PRO A 23 -1.81 -23.64 0.24
C PRO A 23 -1.70 -24.12 -1.21
N ASN A 24 -2.60 -24.99 -1.65
CA ASN A 24 -2.62 -25.50 -3.03
C ASN A 24 -2.97 -24.40 -4.03
N GLU A 25 -3.93 -23.54 -3.69
CA GLU A 25 -4.35 -22.41 -4.54
C GLU A 25 -3.26 -21.34 -4.61
N LEU A 26 -2.58 -21.08 -3.49
CA LEU A 26 -1.41 -20.22 -3.45
C LEU A 26 -0.27 -20.78 -4.33
N ALA A 27 -0.03 -22.09 -4.29
CA ALA A 27 0.97 -22.75 -5.13
C ALA A 27 0.59 -22.66 -6.61
N ALA A 28 -0.67 -22.90 -6.97
CA ALA A 28 -1.17 -22.78 -8.33
C ALA A 28 -1.04 -21.34 -8.86
N LEU A 29 -1.41 -20.33 -8.07
CA LEU A 29 -1.26 -18.92 -8.45
C LEU A 29 0.21 -18.54 -8.69
N LYS A 30 1.12 -19.00 -7.81
CA LYS A 30 2.56 -18.81 -7.99
C LYS A 30 3.06 -19.45 -9.28
N HIS A 31 2.59 -20.66 -9.58
CA HIS A 31 2.96 -21.36 -10.80
C HIS A 31 2.47 -20.63 -12.06
N TYR A 32 1.21 -20.19 -12.10
CA TYR A 32 0.70 -19.40 -13.22
C TYR A 32 1.45 -18.08 -13.40
N TRP A 33 1.83 -17.42 -12.30
CA TRP A 33 2.63 -16.19 -12.36
C TRP A 33 3.98 -16.42 -13.03
N GLN A 34 4.67 -17.52 -12.68
CA GLN A 34 5.95 -17.89 -13.31
C GLN A 34 5.80 -18.16 -14.81
N LEU A 35 4.71 -18.81 -15.24
CA LEU A 35 4.43 -19.04 -16.65
C LEU A 35 4.18 -17.73 -17.41
N ILE A 36 3.41 -16.80 -16.83
CA ILE A 36 3.15 -15.49 -17.41
C ILE A 36 4.45 -14.69 -17.56
N GLU A 37 5.27 -14.67 -16.51
CA GLU A 37 6.56 -13.97 -16.53
C GLU A 37 7.48 -14.52 -17.63
N ARG A 38 7.58 -15.85 -17.73
CA ARG A 38 8.37 -16.53 -18.75
C ARG A 38 7.89 -16.21 -20.17
N GLU A 39 6.59 -16.38 -20.45
CA GLU A 39 5.99 -16.08 -21.75
C GLU A 39 6.18 -14.62 -22.15
N SER A 40 6.03 -13.70 -21.19
CA SER A 40 6.24 -12.26 -21.45
C SER A 40 7.69 -11.89 -21.80
N THR A 41 8.65 -12.73 -21.43
CA THR A 41 10.10 -12.47 -21.63
C THR A 41 10.65 -13.17 -22.86
N GLU A 42 10.19 -14.40 -23.17
CA GLU A 42 10.75 -15.25 -24.24
C GLU A 42 10.19 -14.92 -25.64
N GLN A 43 9.13 -14.10 -25.77
CA GLN A 43 8.51 -13.67 -27.04
C GLN A 43 8.40 -14.78 -28.11
N LEU A 44 7.96 -15.96 -27.69
CA LEU A 44 7.79 -17.11 -28.58
C LEU A 44 6.59 -16.91 -29.53
N ALA A 45 6.56 -17.67 -30.63
CA ALA A 45 5.40 -17.71 -31.50
C ALA A 45 4.15 -18.15 -30.70
N GLY A 46 3.09 -17.36 -30.75
CA GLY A 46 1.86 -17.61 -29.97
C GLY A 46 1.85 -17.02 -28.56
N CYS A 47 2.87 -16.25 -28.16
CA CYS A 47 2.97 -15.60 -26.84
C CYS A 47 1.69 -14.85 -26.44
N GLU A 48 1.10 -14.05 -27.34
CA GLU A 48 -0.14 -13.31 -27.04
C GLU A 48 -1.30 -14.26 -26.67
N HIS A 49 -1.46 -15.34 -27.43
CA HIS A 49 -2.50 -16.34 -27.18
C HIS A 49 -2.28 -17.07 -25.85
N THR A 50 -1.04 -17.48 -25.57
CA THR A 50 -0.68 -18.15 -24.31
C THR A 50 -0.92 -17.23 -23.11
N LEU A 51 -0.55 -15.95 -23.21
CA LEU A 51 -0.79 -14.96 -22.16
C LEU A 51 -2.28 -14.77 -21.88
N VAL A 52 -3.13 -14.74 -22.91
CA VAL A 52 -4.59 -14.67 -22.75
C VAL A 52 -5.12 -15.90 -22.01
N LEU A 53 -4.70 -17.11 -22.40
CA LEU A 53 -5.13 -18.35 -21.73
C LEU A 53 -4.68 -18.41 -20.27
N LEU A 54 -3.45 -18.00 -19.99
CA LEU A 54 -2.92 -17.93 -18.62
C LEU A 54 -3.68 -16.89 -17.79
N ALA A 55 -3.97 -15.72 -18.34
CA ALA A 55 -4.77 -14.69 -17.68
C ALA A 55 -6.19 -15.19 -17.36
N GLN A 56 -6.83 -15.91 -18.29
CA GLN A 56 -8.14 -16.52 -18.09
C GLN A 56 -8.12 -17.60 -16.99
N ALA A 57 -7.06 -18.43 -16.95
CA ALA A 57 -6.87 -19.43 -15.90
C ALA A 57 -6.73 -18.77 -14.51
N VAL A 58 -5.89 -17.73 -14.40
CA VAL A 58 -5.72 -16.95 -13.17
C VAL A 58 -7.05 -16.30 -12.76
N PHE A 59 -7.75 -15.65 -13.68
CA PHE A 59 -9.04 -15.02 -13.40
C PHE A 59 -10.07 -16.04 -12.90
N THR A 60 -10.14 -17.21 -13.52
CA THR A 60 -11.03 -18.30 -13.11
C THR A 60 -10.66 -18.82 -11.72
N LEU A 61 -9.38 -18.99 -11.42
CA LEU A 61 -8.89 -19.39 -10.10
C LEU A 61 -9.27 -18.36 -9.03
N LEU A 62 -9.12 -17.08 -9.34
CA LEU A 62 -9.54 -15.98 -8.46
C LEU A 62 -11.05 -16.01 -8.22
N LEU A 63 -11.87 -16.18 -9.26
CA LEU A 63 -13.33 -16.26 -9.13
C LEU A 63 -13.78 -17.46 -8.28
N ARG A 64 -13.21 -18.65 -8.50
CA ARG A 64 -13.51 -19.85 -7.72
C ARG A 64 -13.15 -19.69 -6.25
N ASN A 65 -12.04 -19.01 -5.98
CA ASN A 65 -11.57 -18.78 -4.63
C ASN A 65 -12.20 -17.57 -3.95
N ALA A 66 -12.83 -16.68 -4.71
CA ALA A 66 -13.59 -15.54 -4.23
C ALA A 66 -14.95 -15.94 -3.64
N LYS A 67 -15.13 -17.23 -3.27
CA LYS A 67 -16.35 -17.83 -2.72
C LYS A 67 -17.25 -16.77 -2.12
N LEU A 68 -18.38 -16.55 -2.77
CA LEU A 68 -19.51 -15.77 -2.27
C LEU A 68 -20.15 -16.52 -1.09
N ASP A 69 -19.38 -16.81 -0.04
CA ASP A 69 -19.87 -17.42 1.19
C ASP A 69 -20.63 -16.33 1.96
N ASP A 70 -21.92 -16.17 1.67
CA ASP A 70 -22.81 -15.05 2.05
C ASP A 70 -22.94 -14.78 3.57
N HIS A 71 -22.34 -15.59 4.43
CA HIS A 71 -22.38 -15.42 5.89
C HIS A 71 -21.03 -15.06 6.51
N ALA A 72 -19.92 -15.68 6.08
CA ALA A 72 -18.56 -15.30 6.52
C ALA A 72 -17.97 -14.17 5.65
N ALA A 73 -18.29 -14.16 4.35
CA ALA A 73 -17.92 -13.09 3.43
C ALA A 73 -18.62 -11.78 3.79
N THR A 74 -19.81 -11.79 4.39
CA THR A 74 -20.48 -10.54 4.78
C THR A 74 -19.69 -9.79 5.86
N GLY A 75 -19.18 -10.51 6.87
CA GLY A 75 -18.31 -9.94 7.90
C GLY A 75 -16.94 -9.51 7.35
N MET A 76 -16.25 -10.41 6.65
CA MET A 76 -14.90 -10.13 6.12
C MET A 76 -14.90 -9.06 5.02
N ARG A 77 -15.89 -9.07 4.12
CA ARG A 77 -16.06 -8.04 3.06
C ARG A 77 -16.46 -6.71 3.68
N GLY A 78 -17.25 -6.71 4.76
CA GLY A 78 -17.55 -5.51 5.55
C GLY A 78 -16.29 -4.92 6.19
N GLU A 79 -15.49 -5.75 6.84
CA GLU A 79 -14.21 -5.33 7.42
C GLU A 79 -13.20 -4.86 6.36
N LEU A 80 -13.14 -5.52 5.19
CA LEU A 80 -12.30 -5.10 4.07
C LEU A 80 -12.74 -3.73 3.54
N LYS A 81 -14.05 -3.49 3.38
CA LYS A 81 -14.58 -2.17 3.01
C LYS A 81 -14.23 -1.11 4.05
N LEU A 82 -14.29 -1.43 5.35
CA LEU A 82 -13.86 -0.53 6.42
C LEU A 82 -12.36 -0.23 6.34
N PHE A 83 -11.53 -1.24 6.07
CA PHE A 83 -10.09 -1.06 5.88
C PHE A 83 -9.77 -0.16 4.66
N GLN A 84 -10.48 -0.36 3.55
CA GLN A 84 -10.34 0.47 2.36
C GLN A 84 -10.77 1.92 2.64
N ARG A 85 -11.90 2.13 3.34
CA ARG A 85 -12.33 3.47 3.78
C ARG A 85 -11.32 4.11 4.71
N PHE A 86 -10.76 3.36 5.66
CA PHE A 86 -9.69 3.85 6.53
C PHE A 86 -8.48 4.33 5.73
N THR A 87 -8.03 3.52 4.77
CA THR A 87 -6.88 3.89 3.91
C THR A 87 -7.17 5.17 3.12
N LEU A 88 -8.37 5.30 2.55
CA LEU A 88 -8.80 6.51 1.85
C LEU A 88 -8.86 7.73 2.79
N LEU A 89 -9.36 7.56 4.01
CA LEU A 89 -9.35 8.63 5.02
C LEU A 89 -7.93 9.07 5.36
N ILE A 90 -6.99 8.14 5.51
CA ILE A 90 -5.58 8.51 5.73
C ILE A 90 -5.09 9.33 4.54
N ASP A 91 -5.35 8.91 3.30
CA ASP A 91 -4.89 9.62 2.11
C ASP A 91 -5.47 11.05 2.01
N ASN A 92 -6.68 11.27 2.51
CA ASN A 92 -7.33 12.59 2.50
C ASN A 92 -6.94 13.48 3.71
N HIS A 93 -6.62 12.88 4.85
CA HIS A 93 -6.47 13.60 6.13
C HIS A 93 -5.07 13.51 6.76
N PHE A 94 -4.08 12.88 6.12
CA PHE A 94 -2.74 12.73 6.73
C PHE A 94 -2.05 14.07 7.07
N HIS A 95 -2.34 15.15 6.33
CA HIS A 95 -1.86 16.51 6.61
C HIS A 95 -2.50 17.13 7.86
N GLN A 96 -3.68 16.65 8.27
CA GLN A 96 -4.41 17.19 9.42
C GLN A 96 -3.96 16.56 10.74
N HIS A 97 -3.06 15.56 10.70
CA HIS A 97 -2.54 14.86 11.87
C HIS A 97 -3.63 14.24 12.78
N TRP A 98 -4.72 13.74 12.18
CA TRP A 98 -5.75 12.99 12.89
C TRP A 98 -5.16 11.85 13.72
N THR A 99 -5.71 11.69 14.92
CA THR A 99 -5.38 10.61 15.84
C THR A 99 -6.15 9.33 15.46
N VAL A 100 -5.72 8.17 15.97
CA VAL A 100 -6.44 6.91 15.77
C VAL A 100 -7.91 6.99 16.25
N PRO A 101 -8.23 7.62 17.40
CA PRO A 101 -9.60 7.90 17.79
C PRO A 101 -10.41 8.67 16.74
N ASP A 102 -9.83 9.70 16.10
CA ASP A 102 -10.54 10.50 15.10
C ASP A 102 -10.95 9.66 13.89
N TYR A 103 -10.04 8.82 13.38
CA TYR A 103 -10.35 7.88 12.30
C TYR A 103 -11.39 6.83 12.71
N ALA A 104 -11.33 6.33 13.94
CA ALA A 104 -12.30 5.36 14.44
C ALA A 104 -13.70 5.98 14.54
N CYS A 105 -13.77 7.22 15.02
CA CYS A 105 -15.00 8.01 15.10
C CYS A 105 -15.60 8.25 13.70
N GLU A 106 -14.79 8.68 12.73
CA GLU A 106 -15.22 8.92 11.35
C GLU A 106 -15.70 7.64 10.64
N LEU A 107 -15.13 6.49 11.01
CA LEU A 107 -15.55 5.18 10.50
C LEU A 107 -16.73 4.57 11.27
N HIS A 108 -17.21 5.23 12.33
CA HIS A 108 -18.24 4.75 13.24
C HIS A 108 -17.93 3.38 13.86
N ILE A 109 -16.67 3.17 14.27
CA ILE A 109 -16.21 1.94 14.93
C ILE A 109 -15.37 2.27 16.17
N THR A 110 -15.12 1.28 17.02
CA THR A 110 -14.20 1.44 18.14
C THR A 110 -12.74 1.38 17.69
N GLU A 111 -11.83 1.99 18.45
CA GLU A 111 -10.38 1.93 18.18
C GLU A 111 -9.83 0.50 18.20
N SER A 112 -10.36 -0.35 19.10
CA SER A 112 -10.01 -1.78 19.15
C SER A 112 -10.37 -2.46 17.84
N ARG A 113 -11.59 -2.21 17.35
CA ARG A 113 -12.06 -2.79 16.09
C ARG A 113 -11.22 -2.32 14.90
N LEU A 114 -10.87 -1.04 14.84
CA LEU A 114 -9.98 -0.51 13.82
C LEU A 114 -8.58 -1.16 13.89
N THR A 115 -8.07 -1.38 15.10
CA THR A 115 -6.77 -2.05 15.31
C THR A 115 -6.79 -3.49 14.83
N ASP A 116 -7.85 -4.24 15.13
CA ASP A 116 -8.01 -5.62 14.69
C ASP A 116 -8.10 -5.72 13.16
N ILE A 117 -8.86 -4.84 12.53
CA ILE A 117 -8.97 -4.73 11.07
C ILE A 117 -7.59 -4.45 10.45
N CYS A 118 -6.84 -3.48 10.97
CA CYS A 118 -5.52 -3.14 10.45
C CYS A 118 -4.51 -4.29 10.61
N ARG A 119 -4.52 -4.98 11.76
CA ARG A 119 -3.68 -6.17 11.97
C ARG A 119 -4.05 -7.29 10.99
N ARG A 120 -5.36 -7.51 10.76
CA ARG A 120 -5.85 -8.55 9.86
C ARG A 120 -5.44 -8.32 8.41
N PHE A 121 -5.60 -7.10 7.87
CA PHE A 121 -5.37 -6.84 6.44
C PHE A 121 -3.99 -6.30 6.10
N ALA A 122 -3.29 -5.67 7.04
CA ALA A 122 -1.98 -5.05 6.79
C ALA A 122 -0.86 -5.58 7.70
N ASN A 123 -1.17 -6.48 8.63
CA ASN A 123 -0.26 -6.97 9.67
C ASN A 123 0.46 -5.82 10.42
N ARG A 124 -0.22 -4.68 10.59
CA ARG A 124 0.31 -3.46 11.19
C ARG A 124 -0.79 -2.71 11.95
N PRO A 125 -0.45 -2.00 13.04
CA PRO A 125 -1.43 -1.19 13.76
C PRO A 125 -1.80 0.09 12.98
N PRO A 126 -2.98 0.71 13.24
CA PRO A 126 -3.47 1.88 12.50
C PRO A 126 -2.46 3.05 12.50
N LYS A 127 -1.87 3.33 13.67
CA LYS A 127 -0.85 4.37 13.83
C LYS A 127 0.35 4.20 12.89
N ARG A 128 0.75 2.96 12.63
CA ARG A 128 1.86 2.68 11.72
C ARG A 128 1.49 3.01 10.27
N LEU A 129 0.26 2.70 9.87
CA LEU A 129 -0.24 3.00 8.52
C LEU A 129 -0.34 4.51 8.27
N ILE A 130 -0.82 5.27 9.26
CA ILE A 130 -0.85 6.74 9.22
C ILE A 130 0.57 7.30 9.04
N PHE A 131 1.51 6.85 9.87
CA PHE A 131 2.91 7.28 9.80
C PHE A 131 3.61 6.88 8.50
N ASP A 132 3.34 5.68 7.98
CA ASP A 132 3.88 5.23 6.71
C ASP A 132 3.35 6.09 5.55
N ARG A 133 2.09 6.58 5.59
CA ARG A 133 1.57 7.53 4.60
C ARG A 133 2.24 8.91 4.70
N GLN A 134 2.36 9.47 5.89
CA GLN A 134 3.04 10.75 6.13
C GLN A 134 4.50 10.70 5.69
N LEU A 135 5.20 9.59 6.00
CA LEU A 135 6.58 9.38 5.57
C LEU A 135 6.71 9.28 4.06
N ARG A 136 5.79 8.57 3.38
CA ARG A 136 5.78 8.49 1.91
C ARG A 136 5.67 9.89 1.28
N GLU A 137 4.78 10.73 1.80
CA GLU A 137 4.65 12.09 1.30
C GLU A 137 5.90 12.94 1.56
N ALA A 138 6.46 12.84 2.77
CA ALA A 138 7.70 13.53 3.12
C ALA A 138 8.84 13.18 2.16
N LYS A 139 9.01 11.88 1.86
CA LYS A 139 10.02 11.43 0.90
C LYS A 139 9.74 11.98 -0.50
N ARG A 140 8.48 11.98 -0.95
CA ARG A 140 8.08 12.55 -2.25
C ARG A 140 8.47 14.03 -2.34
N LEU A 141 8.10 14.84 -1.35
CA LEU A 141 8.44 16.26 -1.32
C LEU A 141 9.95 16.50 -1.26
N LEU A 142 10.70 15.71 -0.50
CA LEU A 142 12.16 15.85 -0.42
C LEU A 142 12.87 15.56 -1.76
N LEU A 143 12.31 14.67 -2.59
CA LEU A 143 12.88 14.25 -3.88
C LEU A 143 12.45 15.13 -5.05
N PHE A 144 11.21 15.61 -5.02
CA PHE A 144 10.57 16.26 -6.17
C PHE A 144 10.24 17.74 -5.91
N SER A 145 10.81 18.35 -4.88
CA SER A 145 10.72 19.79 -4.64
C SER A 145 12.01 20.34 -4.04
N ASP A 146 12.29 21.60 -4.37
CA ASP A 146 13.42 22.37 -3.83
C ASP A 146 13.10 23.04 -2.49
N ASN A 147 11.87 22.86 -1.98
CA ASN A 147 11.41 23.43 -0.72
C ASN A 147 12.38 23.11 0.42
N ALA A 148 12.58 24.06 1.31
CA ALA A 148 13.42 23.83 2.48
C ALA A 148 12.76 22.81 3.43
N VAL A 149 13.57 22.09 4.22
CA VAL A 149 13.08 21.00 5.09
C VAL A 149 12.01 21.48 6.09
N ASN A 150 12.15 22.73 6.57
CA ASN A 150 11.15 23.40 7.40
C ASN A 150 9.84 23.64 6.64
N GLU A 151 9.88 24.12 5.40
CA GLU A 151 8.69 24.32 4.56
C GLU A 151 7.96 23.01 4.29
N ILE A 152 8.71 21.93 4.02
CA ILE A 152 8.12 20.59 3.86
C ILE A 152 7.43 20.14 5.15
N ALA A 153 8.02 20.41 6.32
CA ALA A 153 7.38 20.09 7.60
C ALA A 153 6.03 20.82 7.74
N TRP A 154 6.01 22.13 7.46
CA TRP A 154 4.79 22.93 7.51
C TRP A 154 3.74 22.48 6.50
N GLN A 155 4.15 22.20 5.26
CA GLN A 155 3.27 21.69 4.20
C GLN A 155 2.64 20.34 4.58
N LEU A 156 3.37 19.49 5.30
CA LEU A 156 2.87 18.22 5.82
C LEU A 156 1.97 18.36 7.05
N GLY A 157 1.79 19.58 7.58
CA GLY A 157 0.94 19.87 8.74
C GLY A 157 1.63 19.72 10.09
N PHE A 158 2.95 19.52 10.12
CA PHE A 158 3.69 19.47 11.38
C PHE A 158 3.78 20.88 11.99
N LYS A 159 3.47 20.99 13.28
CA LYS A 159 3.56 22.27 14.03
C LYS A 159 4.99 22.66 14.43
N ASP A 160 5.94 21.75 14.29
CA ASP A 160 7.34 21.95 14.66
C ASP A 160 8.27 21.19 13.69
N PRO A 161 9.13 21.88 12.93
CA PRO A 161 10.12 21.27 12.05
C PRO A 161 11.11 20.34 12.77
N ALA A 162 11.45 20.64 14.03
CA ALA A 162 12.34 19.77 14.80
C ALA A 162 11.66 18.43 15.13
N TYR A 163 10.37 18.46 15.49
CA TYR A 163 9.56 17.26 15.64
C TYR A 163 9.42 16.48 14.33
N PHE A 164 9.21 17.15 13.19
CA PHE A 164 9.22 16.50 11.87
C PHE A 164 10.55 15.77 11.60
N ALA A 165 11.69 16.44 11.83
CA ALA A 165 13.00 15.84 11.61
C ALA A 165 13.22 14.58 12.47
N ARG A 166 12.79 14.60 13.74
CA ARG A 166 12.82 13.43 14.63
C ARG A 166 11.88 12.31 14.16
N PHE A 167 10.67 12.67 13.74
CA PHE A 167 9.69 11.73 13.17
C PHE A 167 10.26 11.02 11.94
N PHE A 168 10.81 11.80 11.01
CA PHE A 168 11.38 11.30 9.76
C PHE A 168 12.57 10.39 10.04
N ASN A 169 13.51 10.82 10.89
CA ASN A 169 14.69 10.02 11.25
C ASN A 169 14.30 8.69 11.89
N ARG A 170 13.35 8.69 12.83
CA ARG A 170 12.86 7.47 13.47
C ARG A 170 12.31 6.44 12.47
N LEU A 171 11.70 6.89 11.37
CA LEU A 171 11.05 5.99 10.41
C LEU A 171 11.91 5.68 9.18
N ALA A 172 12.77 6.59 8.75
CA ALA A 172 13.63 6.47 7.59
C ALA A 172 15.06 6.02 7.93
N GLY A 173 15.48 6.12 9.20
CA GLY A 173 16.84 5.81 9.65
C GLY A 173 17.89 6.88 9.34
N CYS A 174 17.49 8.04 8.82
CA CYS A 174 18.37 9.18 8.52
C CYS A 174 17.59 10.50 8.58
N SER A 175 18.29 11.62 8.69
CA SER A 175 17.63 12.94 8.68
C SER A 175 17.04 13.29 7.30
N PRO A 176 16.02 14.16 7.22
CA PRO A 176 15.46 14.63 5.94
C PRO A 176 16.53 15.20 4.99
N SER A 177 17.48 15.99 5.51
CA SER A 177 18.55 16.58 4.71
C SER A 177 19.51 15.53 4.16
N GLN A 178 19.90 14.55 4.97
CA GLN A 178 20.72 13.42 4.52
C GLN A 178 20.00 12.58 3.48
N PHE A 179 18.69 12.35 3.66
CA PHE A 179 17.87 11.63 2.69
C PHE A 179 17.87 12.34 1.33
N ARG A 180 17.65 13.66 1.31
CA ARG A 180 17.72 14.46 0.08
C ARG A 180 19.10 14.38 -0.59
N GLN A 181 20.19 14.58 0.16
CA GLN A 181 21.54 14.52 -0.40
C GLN A 181 21.89 13.16 -1.00
N ARG A 182 21.42 12.07 -0.40
CA ARG A 182 21.71 10.71 -0.84
C ARG A 182 20.90 10.30 -2.07
N GLU A 183 19.62 10.66 -2.10
CA GLU A 183 18.65 10.14 -3.07
C GLU A 183 18.34 11.16 -4.19
N VAL A 184 18.94 12.34 -4.16
CA VAL A 184 19.04 13.24 -5.32
C VAL A 184 20.42 13.04 -5.99
N PRO A 185 20.62 11.99 -6.80
CA PRO A 185 21.70 12.00 -7.79
C PRO A 185 21.34 13.02 -8.87
N SER A 186 22.16 14.07 -8.98
CA SER A 186 22.57 14.87 -10.16
C SER A 186 21.68 15.06 -11.41
N PHE A 187 20.41 14.68 -11.44
CA PHE A 187 19.52 14.83 -12.61
C PHE A 187 18.84 16.20 -12.68
N LEU A 188 19.22 17.14 -11.80
CA LEU A 188 18.70 18.52 -11.73
C LEU A 188 19.79 19.60 -11.81
N ASN A 189 21.00 19.27 -12.29
CA ASN A 189 22.01 20.27 -12.69
C ASN A 189 22.14 20.34 -14.21
#